data_AF-A0A8J7FTY6-F1
#
_entry.id   AF-A0A8J7FTY6-F1
#
_cell.length_a   1.000
_cell.length_b   1.000
_cell.length_c   1.000
_cell.angle_alpha   90.00
_cell.angle_beta   90.00
_cell.angle_gamma   90.00
#
_symmetry.space_group_name_H-M   'P 1'
#
loop_
_entity.id
_entity.type
_entity.pdbx_description
1 polymer ?
#
loop_
_entity_poly.entity_id
_entity_poly.type
_entity_poly.pdbx_seq_one_letter_code
_entity_poly.pdbx_strand_id
1 'polypeptide(L)'
;MAKIRGTNGNDTLQGGAENDSIVGLGGNDFLSGGAGNDTIRGDSGDDTLIGEAGDDTLIGGDGSDLLSGREGNDRMTGGRGDDRYVVDAIGDVVQEAAGEGVDTVISFIESYALTANVENLILVGNSFRGFGNDLNNEIRGNNNNNTLFGGAGNDVLIGFDGDDFLSGDAGNDILTGGAGKDTFRYRLDVISTSNGSDVDLITDFLSGTDKIVLGGIAPASFSEAQVTIVADDAAAATSEAQLIYSKASGSVFFNENRGAAGFGTGGEFVKVQGSVLTSNDFSILPEGAVASPAR
;
A
#
# COMPACT_ATOMS: atom_id res chain seq x y z
N MET A 1 20.39 -28.00 -18.80
CA MET A 1 21.54 -27.65 -17.97
C MET A 1 22.69 -27.15 -18.82
N ALA A 2 22.46 -26.02 -19.45
CA ALA A 2 23.45 -25.09 -19.88
C ALA A 2 24.03 -24.33 -18.68
N LYS A 3 25.29 -23.95 -18.82
CA LYS A 3 25.95 -22.97 -17.96
C LYS A 3 26.41 -21.84 -18.88
N ILE A 4 25.70 -20.72 -18.82
CA ILE A 4 25.86 -19.59 -19.72
C ILE A 4 26.46 -18.45 -18.91
N ARG A 5 27.48 -17.81 -19.48
CA ARG A 5 28.18 -16.70 -18.85
C ARG A 5 28.42 -15.61 -19.88
N GLY A 6 28.02 -14.40 -19.55
CA GLY A 6 28.28 -13.19 -20.31
C GLY A 6 29.70 -12.66 -20.11
N THR A 7 29.83 -11.38 -20.37
CA THR A 7 31.02 -10.56 -20.38
C THR A 7 30.81 -9.36 -19.46
N ASN A 8 31.76 -8.42 -19.41
CA ASN A 8 31.57 -7.18 -18.65
C ASN A 8 30.94 -6.06 -19.48
N GLY A 9 30.25 -6.40 -20.58
CA GLY A 9 29.47 -5.45 -21.35
C GLY A 9 28.11 -6.06 -21.65
N ASN A 10 27.20 -5.24 -22.17
CA ASN A 10 25.80 -5.62 -22.36
C ASN A 10 25.65 -6.88 -23.24
N ASP A 11 25.09 -7.91 -22.66
CA ASP A 11 24.87 -9.21 -23.26
C ASP A 11 23.38 -9.53 -23.47
N THR A 12 23.13 -10.47 -24.36
CA THR A 12 21.81 -11.09 -24.52
C THR A 12 21.99 -12.59 -24.41
N LEU A 13 21.57 -13.16 -23.29
CA LEU A 13 21.78 -14.56 -22.95
C LEU A 13 20.42 -15.25 -22.85
N GLN A 14 20.34 -16.46 -23.41
CA GLN A 14 19.13 -17.27 -23.41
C GLN A 14 19.45 -18.72 -23.07
N GLY A 15 18.73 -19.28 -22.10
CA GLY A 15 18.72 -20.70 -21.77
C GLY A 15 17.86 -21.53 -22.71
N GLY A 16 17.51 -22.73 -22.26
CA GLY A 16 16.87 -23.78 -23.03
C GLY A 16 15.58 -24.27 -22.39
N ALA A 17 15.37 -25.58 -22.44
CA ALA A 17 14.18 -26.24 -21.87
C ALA A 17 14.49 -27.09 -20.63
N GLU A 18 15.70 -26.94 -20.10
CA GLU A 18 16.18 -27.65 -18.92
C GLU A 18 16.60 -26.60 -17.90
N ASN A 19 16.70 -26.99 -16.63
CA ASN A 19 17.23 -26.12 -15.58
C ASN A 19 18.63 -25.61 -15.93
N ASP A 20 18.78 -24.33 -16.14
CA ASP A 20 19.97 -23.66 -16.63
C ASP A 20 20.54 -22.70 -15.59
N SER A 21 21.82 -22.37 -15.74
CA SER A 21 22.50 -21.38 -14.91
C SER A 21 23.07 -20.30 -15.81
N ILE A 22 22.60 -19.07 -15.64
CA ILE A 22 22.93 -17.91 -16.47
C ILE A 22 23.53 -16.82 -15.57
N VAL A 23 24.65 -16.25 -15.99
CA VAL A 23 25.33 -15.15 -15.27
C VAL A 23 25.74 -14.06 -16.25
N GLY A 24 25.23 -12.84 -16.06
CA GLY A 24 25.49 -11.64 -16.86
C GLY A 24 26.91 -11.09 -16.67
N LEU A 25 27.27 -10.81 -15.41
CA LEU A 25 28.51 -10.18 -14.91
C LEU A 25 28.42 -8.65 -14.86
N GLY A 26 28.70 -7.96 -15.95
CA GLY A 26 28.82 -6.51 -15.93
C GLY A 26 28.20 -5.90 -17.17
N GLY A 27 27.61 -4.72 -17.02
CA GLY A 27 26.88 -4.09 -18.12
C GLY A 27 25.38 -4.30 -17.93
N ASN A 28 24.59 -3.78 -18.86
CA ASN A 28 23.14 -3.86 -18.77
C ASN A 28 22.66 -5.00 -19.66
N ASP A 29 22.35 -6.13 -19.05
CA ASP A 29 22.13 -7.42 -19.69
C ASP A 29 20.65 -7.74 -19.89
N PHE A 30 20.37 -8.56 -20.91
CA PHE A 30 19.08 -9.22 -21.07
C PHE A 30 19.27 -10.73 -20.92
N LEU A 31 18.68 -11.31 -19.87
CA LEU A 31 18.85 -12.70 -19.49
C LEU A 31 17.49 -13.42 -19.49
N SER A 32 17.34 -14.49 -20.27
CA SER A 32 16.13 -15.32 -20.32
C SER A 32 16.45 -16.78 -19.99
N GLY A 33 15.71 -17.38 -19.05
CA GLY A 33 15.88 -18.77 -18.61
C GLY A 33 15.34 -19.78 -19.62
N GLY A 34 14.09 -19.60 -20.03
CA GLY A 34 13.39 -20.52 -20.92
C GLY A 34 12.49 -21.45 -20.12
N ALA A 35 12.42 -22.73 -20.51
CA ALA A 35 11.67 -23.69 -19.70
C ALA A 35 12.61 -24.43 -18.74
N GLY A 36 12.09 -24.81 -17.58
CA GLY A 36 12.87 -25.44 -16.52
C GLY A 36 12.97 -24.53 -15.31
N ASN A 37 13.57 -25.04 -14.23
CA ASN A 37 13.79 -24.25 -13.02
C ASN A 37 15.21 -23.68 -13.06
N ASP A 38 15.33 -22.44 -13.45
CA ASP A 38 16.56 -21.77 -13.81
C ASP A 38 17.14 -20.95 -12.66
N THR A 39 18.44 -20.68 -12.74
CA THR A 39 19.12 -19.73 -11.86
C THR A 39 19.78 -18.66 -12.71
N ILE A 40 19.27 -17.45 -12.62
CA ILE A 40 19.67 -16.30 -13.42
C ILE A 40 20.28 -15.24 -12.50
N ARG A 41 21.46 -14.73 -12.86
CA ARG A 41 22.13 -13.65 -12.13
C ARG A 41 22.59 -12.53 -13.05
N GLY A 42 22.21 -11.29 -12.77
CA GLY A 42 22.68 -10.08 -13.47
C GLY A 42 24.12 -9.70 -13.08
N ASP A 43 24.38 -9.67 -11.77
CA ASP A 43 25.60 -9.18 -11.10
C ASP A 43 25.72 -7.65 -11.06
N SER A 44 26.15 -6.94 -12.11
CA SER A 44 26.32 -5.48 -12.02
C SER A 44 25.88 -4.75 -13.28
N GLY A 45 25.14 -3.66 -13.11
CA GLY A 45 24.50 -2.91 -14.20
C GLY A 45 22.98 -3.04 -14.10
N ASP A 46 22.27 -2.32 -14.97
CA ASP A 46 20.80 -2.34 -14.95
C ASP A 46 20.32 -3.48 -15.86
N ASP A 47 19.96 -4.61 -15.27
CA ASP A 47 19.69 -5.86 -15.95
C ASP A 47 18.19 -6.14 -16.12
N THR A 48 17.85 -6.94 -17.13
CA THR A 48 16.51 -7.51 -17.31
C THR A 48 16.59 -9.02 -17.23
N LEU A 49 15.98 -9.59 -16.20
CA LEU A 49 15.98 -11.03 -15.91
C LEU A 49 14.57 -11.59 -16.08
N ILE A 50 14.43 -12.55 -17.01
CA ILE A 50 13.17 -13.22 -17.33
C ILE A 50 13.32 -14.73 -17.09
N GLY A 51 12.53 -15.30 -16.17
CA GLY A 51 12.52 -16.75 -15.90
C GLY A 51 11.94 -17.55 -17.07
N GLU A 52 10.72 -17.16 -17.47
CA GLU A 52 9.85 -17.84 -18.44
C GLU A 52 8.99 -18.95 -17.83
N ALA A 53 9.35 -20.23 -17.91
CA ALA A 53 8.47 -21.31 -17.48
C ALA A 53 9.17 -22.27 -16.51
N GLY A 54 8.71 -22.32 -15.27
CA GLY A 54 9.27 -23.15 -14.21
C GLY A 54 9.36 -22.37 -12.91
N ASP A 55 9.85 -23.00 -11.84
CA ASP A 55 10.11 -22.27 -10.59
C ASP A 55 11.56 -21.76 -10.59
N ASP A 56 11.75 -20.48 -10.91
CA ASP A 56 13.04 -19.86 -11.17
C ASP A 56 13.60 -19.11 -9.96
N THR A 57 14.93 -18.89 -9.99
CA THR A 57 15.63 -18.01 -9.06
C THR A 57 16.33 -16.90 -9.83
N LEU A 58 15.88 -15.67 -9.63
CA LEU A 58 16.37 -14.46 -10.30
C LEU A 58 17.08 -13.57 -9.27
N ILE A 59 18.32 -13.21 -9.57
CA ILE A 59 19.17 -12.36 -8.71
C ILE A 59 19.69 -11.19 -9.55
N GLY A 60 19.23 -9.98 -9.30
CA GLY A 60 19.64 -8.76 -10.00
C GLY A 60 21.11 -8.45 -9.77
N GLY A 61 21.44 -7.88 -8.61
CA GLY A 61 22.79 -7.59 -8.17
C GLY A 61 22.94 -6.14 -7.72
N ASP A 62 23.92 -5.44 -8.29
CA ASP A 62 24.03 -3.99 -8.16
C ASP A 62 23.48 -3.33 -9.45
N GLY A 63 22.54 -2.40 -9.35
CA GLY A 63 21.91 -1.73 -10.49
C GLY A 63 20.41 -1.62 -10.31
N SER A 64 19.73 -0.92 -11.22
CA SER A 64 18.26 -0.90 -11.23
C SER A 64 17.72 -1.96 -12.17
N ASP A 65 17.37 -3.10 -11.60
CA ASP A 65 17.02 -4.31 -12.34
C ASP A 65 15.51 -4.46 -12.57
N LEU A 66 15.16 -5.22 -13.61
CA LEU A 66 13.81 -5.70 -13.86
C LEU A 66 13.80 -7.23 -13.77
N LEU A 67 13.08 -7.77 -12.78
CA LEU A 67 12.94 -9.20 -12.53
C LEU A 67 11.51 -9.64 -12.81
N SER A 68 11.36 -10.66 -13.67
CA SER A 68 10.06 -11.27 -13.99
C SER A 68 10.22 -12.78 -14.13
N GLY A 69 9.70 -13.52 -13.16
CA GLY A 69 9.68 -14.98 -13.19
C GLY A 69 8.77 -15.55 -14.30
N ARG A 70 7.57 -14.98 -14.45
CA ARG A 70 6.50 -15.41 -15.37
C ARG A 70 5.79 -16.68 -14.88
N GLU A 71 5.73 -17.73 -15.68
CA GLU A 71 4.98 -18.92 -15.31
C GLU A 71 5.77 -19.71 -14.26
N GLY A 72 5.38 -19.65 -13.00
CA GLY A 72 6.20 -20.27 -11.96
C GLY A 72 5.75 -19.93 -10.56
N ASN A 73 6.48 -20.44 -9.57
CA ASN A 73 6.57 -19.82 -8.26
C ASN A 73 8.01 -19.39 -8.07
N ASP A 74 8.27 -18.12 -8.34
CA ASP A 74 9.62 -17.64 -8.55
C ASP A 74 10.21 -16.98 -7.31
N ARG A 75 11.53 -16.99 -7.21
CA ARG A 75 12.26 -16.28 -6.16
C ARG A 75 13.05 -15.15 -6.80
N MET A 76 12.70 -13.92 -6.47
CA MET A 76 13.32 -12.72 -7.01
C MET A 76 14.04 -11.95 -5.91
N THR A 77 15.30 -11.59 -6.15
CA THR A 77 16.13 -10.76 -5.28
C THR A 77 16.82 -9.72 -6.14
N GLY A 78 16.51 -8.46 -5.92
CA GLY A 78 16.97 -7.31 -6.69
C GLY A 78 18.38 -6.95 -6.25
N GLY A 79 18.56 -6.60 -4.99
CA GLY A 79 19.86 -6.23 -4.44
C GLY A 79 19.99 -4.73 -4.37
N ARG A 80 21.17 -4.17 -4.69
CA ARG A 80 21.37 -2.72 -4.59
C ARG A 80 20.82 -2.01 -5.82
N GLY A 81 20.07 -0.95 -5.60
CA GLY A 81 19.52 -0.09 -6.65
C GLY A 81 18.00 -0.08 -6.55
N ASP A 82 17.36 0.73 -7.40
CA ASP A 82 15.90 0.81 -7.39
C ASP A 82 15.34 -0.24 -8.36
N ASP A 83 14.89 -1.37 -7.81
CA ASP A 83 14.52 -2.56 -8.57
C ASP A 83 13.02 -2.64 -8.86
N ARG A 84 12.68 -3.41 -9.90
CA ARG A 84 11.30 -3.69 -10.29
C ARG A 84 11.03 -5.18 -10.38
N TYR A 85 9.98 -5.60 -9.69
CA TYR A 85 9.52 -6.98 -9.62
C TYR A 85 8.18 -7.13 -10.30
N VAL A 86 8.08 -8.06 -11.24
CA VAL A 86 6.79 -8.48 -11.80
C VAL A 86 6.33 -9.71 -11.04
N VAL A 87 5.23 -9.58 -10.30
CA VAL A 87 4.59 -10.70 -9.58
C VAL A 87 3.30 -11.06 -10.28
N ASP A 88 3.25 -12.25 -10.86
CA ASP A 88 2.10 -12.78 -11.60
C ASP A 88 1.61 -14.15 -11.10
N ALA A 89 2.32 -14.77 -10.16
CA ALA A 89 1.87 -15.95 -9.44
C ALA A 89 1.81 -15.75 -7.92
N ILE A 90 0.86 -16.42 -7.27
CA ILE A 90 0.67 -16.34 -5.80
C ILE A 90 1.89 -16.89 -5.05
N GLY A 91 2.64 -17.81 -5.66
CA GLY A 91 3.83 -18.40 -5.06
C GLY A 91 5.11 -17.60 -5.27
N ASP A 92 5.07 -16.49 -6.01
CA ASP A 92 6.25 -15.64 -6.18
C ASP A 92 6.67 -15.01 -4.87
N VAL A 93 7.98 -14.92 -4.68
CA VAL A 93 8.61 -14.36 -3.49
C VAL A 93 9.59 -13.28 -3.90
N VAL A 94 9.31 -12.06 -3.43
CA VAL A 94 10.21 -10.91 -3.53
C VAL A 94 11.01 -10.79 -2.23
N GLN A 95 12.33 -10.70 -2.36
CA GLN A 95 13.23 -10.60 -1.21
C GLN A 95 14.18 -9.41 -1.37
N GLU A 96 14.04 -8.45 -0.44
CA GLU A 96 14.87 -7.25 -0.36
C GLU A 96 15.56 -7.10 1.00
N ALA A 97 16.67 -6.37 1.04
CA ALA A 97 17.35 -6.02 2.28
C ALA A 97 17.29 -4.52 2.57
N ALA A 98 17.43 -4.18 3.86
CA ALA A 98 17.28 -2.81 4.31
C ALA A 98 18.36 -1.89 3.72
N GLY A 99 17.94 -0.80 3.07
CA GLY A 99 18.83 0.23 2.55
C GLY A 99 19.53 -0.13 1.25
N GLU A 100 18.97 -1.05 0.47
CA GLU A 100 19.50 -1.42 -0.84
C GLU A 100 18.90 -0.59 -1.99
N GLY A 101 17.73 0.05 -1.81
CA GLY A 101 17.16 0.95 -2.81
C GLY A 101 15.79 1.46 -2.43
N VAL A 102 15.05 1.94 -3.44
CA VAL A 102 13.61 2.18 -3.39
C VAL A 102 12.92 1.30 -4.43
N ASP A 103 12.32 0.21 -3.97
CA ASP A 103 11.92 -0.88 -4.84
C ASP A 103 10.44 -0.86 -5.18
N THR A 104 10.07 -1.45 -6.32
CA THR A 104 8.70 -1.49 -6.80
C THR A 104 8.25 -2.89 -7.15
N VAL A 105 7.15 -3.33 -6.55
CA VAL A 105 6.40 -4.49 -7.04
C VAL A 105 5.29 -4.05 -7.98
N ILE A 106 5.25 -4.67 -9.15
CA ILE A 106 4.18 -4.58 -10.14
C ILE A 106 3.41 -5.90 -10.07
N SER A 107 2.24 -5.86 -9.46
CA SER A 107 1.46 -7.06 -9.15
C SER A 107 0.31 -7.26 -10.14
N PHE A 108 0.22 -8.48 -10.68
CA PHE A 108 -0.88 -8.95 -11.53
C PHE A 108 -1.81 -9.92 -10.81
N ILE A 109 -1.48 -10.32 -9.57
CA ILE A 109 -2.31 -11.22 -8.77
C ILE A 109 -3.39 -10.46 -8.02
N GLU A 110 -4.50 -11.12 -7.70
CA GLU A 110 -5.68 -10.48 -7.08
C GLU A 110 -5.36 -9.68 -5.80
N SER A 111 -4.41 -10.17 -5.00
CA SER A 111 -4.09 -9.65 -3.68
C SER A 111 -2.59 -9.79 -3.40
N TYR A 112 -1.91 -8.68 -3.12
CA TYR A 112 -0.48 -8.68 -2.82
C TYR A 112 -0.16 -7.81 -1.61
N ALA A 113 0.70 -8.33 -0.73
CA ALA A 113 1.24 -7.62 0.41
C ALA A 113 2.75 -7.42 0.20
N LEU A 114 3.22 -6.18 0.35
CA LEU A 114 4.65 -5.87 0.24
C LEU A 114 5.43 -6.67 1.29
N THR A 115 6.50 -7.31 0.85
CA THR A 115 7.49 -7.89 1.76
C THR A 115 8.27 -6.77 2.46
N ALA A 116 9.00 -7.11 3.53
CA ALA A 116 9.82 -6.11 4.20
C ALA A 116 10.87 -5.51 3.25
N ASN A 117 11.20 -4.23 3.46
CA ASN A 117 12.18 -3.47 2.67
C ASN A 117 11.75 -3.16 1.23
N VAL A 118 10.47 -3.32 0.88
CA VAL A 118 9.94 -2.84 -0.41
C VAL A 118 9.02 -1.65 -0.17
N GLU A 119 9.24 -0.56 -0.91
CA GLU A 119 8.55 0.71 -0.69
C GLU A 119 7.30 0.86 -1.57
N ASN A 120 7.31 0.40 -2.82
CA ASN A 120 6.25 0.74 -3.78
C ASN A 120 5.47 -0.47 -4.28
N LEU A 121 4.16 -0.31 -4.43
CA LEU A 121 3.26 -1.30 -5.02
C LEU A 121 2.42 -0.67 -6.14
N ILE A 122 2.35 -1.35 -7.28
CA ILE A 122 1.47 -0.99 -8.39
C ILE A 122 0.59 -2.20 -8.73
N LEU A 123 -0.73 -2.03 -8.67
CA LEU A 123 -1.69 -3.07 -9.05
C LEU A 123 -2.00 -2.97 -10.54
N VAL A 124 -1.89 -4.07 -11.28
CA VAL A 124 -2.14 -4.10 -12.73
C VAL A 124 -3.16 -5.19 -13.09
N GLY A 125 -3.90 -4.97 -14.17
CA GLY A 125 -4.83 -5.97 -14.71
C GLY A 125 -6.02 -6.19 -13.78
N ASN A 126 -6.17 -7.41 -13.28
CA ASN A 126 -7.26 -7.80 -12.37
C ASN A 126 -6.86 -7.73 -10.90
N SER A 127 -5.63 -7.31 -10.57
CA SER A 127 -5.20 -7.08 -9.20
C SER A 127 -6.07 -5.99 -8.57
N PHE A 128 -6.53 -6.18 -7.33
CA PHE A 128 -7.42 -5.21 -6.70
C PHE A 128 -7.22 -5.06 -5.18
N ARG A 129 -6.35 -5.85 -4.55
CA ARG A 129 -5.97 -5.65 -3.14
C ARG A 129 -4.47 -5.44 -3.00
N GLY A 130 -4.11 -4.32 -2.37
CA GLY A 130 -2.74 -3.97 -2.06
C GLY A 130 -2.57 -3.72 -0.57
N PHE A 131 -1.52 -4.29 0.01
CA PHE A 131 -1.13 -4.07 1.40
C PHE A 131 0.33 -3.61 1.43
N GLY A 132 0.62 -2.52 2.12
CA GLY A 132 1.98 -2.12 2.44
C GLY A 132 2.54 -2.90 3.63
N ASN A 133 3.60 -2.37 4.22
CA ASN A 133 4.37 -2.96 5.31
C ASN A 133 4.55 -1.94 6.45
N ASP A 134 5.72 -1.92 7.11
CA ASP A 134 6.00 -1.00 8.22
C ASP A 134 6.83 0.24 7.77
N LEU A 135 7.02 0.42 6.46
CA LEU A 135 7.74 1.52 5.84
C LEU A 135 6.76 2.57 5.31
N ASN A 136 7.30 3.71 4.88
CA ASN A 136 6.52 4.68 4.11
C ASN A 136 6.32 4.14 2.69
N ASN A 137 5.15 3.59 2.40
CA ASN A 137 4.84 2.98 1.12
C ASN A 137 4.15 3.92 0.16
N GLU A 138 4.41 3.78 -1.15
CA GLU A 138 3.55 4.32 -2.20
C GLU A 138 2.78 3.18 -2.88
N ILE A 139 1.47 3.16 -2.68
CA ILE A 139 0.57 2.12 -3.20
C ILE A 139 -0.35 2.75 -4.24
N ARG A 140 -0.21 2.30 -5.48
CA ARG A 140 -1.03 2.72 -6.61
C ARG A 140 -1.96 1.60 -7.04
N GLY A 141 -3.25 1.87 -6.99
CA GLY A 141 -4.30 1.04 -7.53
C GLY A 141 -4.33 1.03 -9.07
N ASN A 142 -5.47 0.69 -9.62
CA ASN A 142 -5.82 0.74 -11.03
C ASN A 142 -7.27 1.21 -11.20
N ASN A 143 -7.77 1.20 -12.43
CA ASN A 143 -9.10 1.73 -12.73
C ASN A 143 -10.25 0.79 -12.33
N ASN A 144 -10.00 -0.22 -11.49
CA ASN A 144 -11.02 -1.07 -10.90
C ASN A 144 -11.21 -0.69 -9.43
N ASN A 145 -12.32 -1.09 -8.83
CA ASN A 145 -12.53 -0.96 -7.39
C ASN A 145 -11.41 -1.66 -6.61
N ASN A 146 -10.60 -0.90 -5.91
CA ASN A 146 -9.45 -1.38 -5.16
C ASN A 146 -9.69 -1.40 -3.65
N THR A 147 -8.89 -2.19 -2.95
CA THR A 147 -8.79 -2.18 -1.50
C THR A 147 -7.31 -2.02 -1.12
N LEU A 148 -6.95 -0.85 -0.61
CA LEU A 148 -5.58 -0.44 -0.33
C LEU A 148 -5.39 -0.21 1.17
N PHE A 149 -4.38 -0.85 1.75
CA PHE A 149 -3.97 -0.65 3.14
C PHE A 149 -2.51 -0.24 3.18
N GLY A 150 -2.19 0.90 3.79
CA GLY A 150 -0.82 1.40 3.94
C GLY A 150 -0.02 0.55 4.90
N GLY A 151 -0.50 0.43 6.14
CA GLY A 151 0.13 -0.39 7.16
C GLY A 151 0.63 0.49 8.29
N ALA A 152 1.93 0.45 8.58
CA ALA A 152 2.54 1.44 9.45
C ALA A 152 3.54 2.26 8.64
N GLY A 153 3.72 3.54 8.97
CA GLY A 153 4.55 4.43 8.16
C GLY A 153 3.72 5.61 7.70
N ASN A 154 4.35 6.55 6.98
CA ASN A 154 3.63 7.65 6.35
C ASN A 154 3.45 7.29 4.87
N ASP A 155 2.29 6.77 4.53
CA ASP A 155 2.00 6.14 3.26
C ASP A 155 1.33 7.09 2.26
N VAL A 156 1.41 6.76 0.98
CA VAL A 156 0.70 7.41 -0.11
C VAL A 156 -0.15 6.37 -0.83
N LEU A 157 -1.47 6.49 -0.73
CA LEU A 157 -2.42 5.59 -1.38
C LEU A 157 -3.19 6.33 -2.47
N ILE A 158 -3.21 5.75 -3.68
CA ILE A 158 -3.88 6.32 -4.86
C ILE A 158 -4.81 5.26 -5.47
N GLY A 159 -6.12 5.49 -5.44
CA GLY A 159 -7.15 4.58 -5.99
C GLY A 159 -7.25 4.62 -7.52
N PHE A 160 -7.37 5.82 -8.10
CA PHE A 160 -7.66 6.12 -9.51
C PHE A 160 -9.15 6.10 -9.85
N ASP A 161 -9.60 5.35 -10.85
CA ASP A 161 -11.02 5.23 -11.16
C ASP A 161 -11.56 4.00 -10.40
N GLY A 162 -12.83 4.01 -10.01
CA GLY A 162 -13.44 2.88 -9.31
C GLY A 162 -14.03 3.32 -7.98
N ASP A 163 -14.86 2.47 -7.39
CA ASP A 163 -15.33 2.70 -6.01
C ASP A 163 -14.30 2.07 -5.05
N ASP A 164 -13.35 2.86 -4.57
CA ASP A 164 -12.18 2.36 -3.86
C ASP A 164 -12.33 2.36 -2.34
N PHE A 165 -11.54 1.51 -1.69
CA PHE A 165 -11.44 1.42 -0.23
C PHE A 165 -10.00 1.66 0.20
N LEU A 166 -9.73 2.76 0.89
CA LEU A 166 -8.40 3.18 1.31
C LEU A 166 -8.32 3.28 2.83
N SER A 167 -7.23 2.78 3.40
CA SER A 167 -6.93 2.87 4.84
C SER A 167 -5.42 3.04 4.99
N GLY A 168 -4.97 4.23 5.39
CA GLY A 168 -3.55 4.46 5.70
C GLY A 168 -3.04 3.56 6.86
N ASP A 169 -3.94 3.32 7.83
CA ASP A 169 -3.67 2.61 9.08
C ASP A 169 -2.86 3.45 10.09
N ALA A 170 -1.56 3.24 10.29
CA ALA A 170 -0.81 3.94 11.33
C ALA A 170 0.25 4.88 10.74
N GLY A 171 0.12 6.18 10.97
CA GLY A 171 1.07 7.20 10.56
C GLY A 171 0.37 8.35 9.84
N ASN A 172 1.15 9.29 9.30
CA ASN A 172 0.55 10.45 8.62
C ASN A 172 0.44 10.16 7.13
N ASP A 173 -0.72 9.68 6.69
CA ASP A 173 -0.89 9.16 5.35
C ASP A 173 -1.51 10.18 4.39
N ILE A 174 -1.26 10.00 3.09
CA ILE A 174 -1.86 10.77 2.02
C ILE A 174 -2.76 9.83 1.21
N LEU A 175 -4.06 10.10 1.23
CA LEU A 175 -5.07 9.27 0.60
C LEU A 175 -5.73 10.05 -0.55
N THR A 176 -5.72 9.46 -1.74
CA THR A 176 -6.36 10.00 -2.95
C THR A 176 -7.28 8.92 -3.50
N GLY A 177 -8.60 9.14 -3.42
CA GLY A 177 -9.58 8.17 -3.92
C GLY A 177 -9.59 8.16 -5.44
N GLY A 178 -9.77 9.34 -6.02
CA GLY A 178 -9.89 9.56 -7.45
C GLY A 178 -11.33 9.68 -7.90
N ALA A 179 -11.69 8.97 -8.97
CA ALA A 179 -13.02 9.02 -9.56
C ALA A 179 -13.85 7.80 -9.16
N GLY A 180 -14.92 8.02 -8.42
CA GLY A 180 -15.85 6.97 -8.05
C GLY A 180 -16.53 7.32 -6.74
N LYS A 181 -17.00 6.31 -6.01
CA LYS A 181 -17.50 6.45 -4.64
C LYS A 181 -16.50 5.82 -3.69
N ASP A 182 -15.63 6.64 -3.16
CA ASP A 182 -14.49 6.15 -2.41
C ASP A 182 -14.81 6.09 -0.91
N THR A 183 -14.16 5.16 -0.24
CA THR A 183 -14.29 4.91 1.18
C THR A 183 -12.92 5.04 1.85
N PHE A 184 -12.77 6.04 2.70
CA PHE A 184 -11.58 6.27 3.52
C PHE A 184 -11.84 5.73 4.93
N ARG A 185 -11.23 4.59 5.26
CA ARG A 185 -11.40 3.94 6.57
C ARG A 185 -10.35 4.44 7.55
N TYR A 186 -10.83 4.77 8.76
CA TYR A 186 -10.04 5.08 9.93
C TYR A 186 -10.30 4.08 11.05
N ARG A 187 -9.23 3.48 11.58
CA ARG A 187 -9.29 2.48 12.65
C ARG A 187 -9.06 3.12 14.01
N LEU A 188 -10.08 3.11 14.87
CA LEU A 188 -10.02 3.71 16.21
C LEU A 188 -9.09 2.96 17.19
N ASP A 189 -8.75 1.71 16.89
CA ASP A 189 -7.75 0.92 17.62
C ASP A 189 -6.30 1.26 17.23
N VAL A 190 -6.11 1.97 16.12
CA VAL A 190 -4.80 2.33 15.56
C VAL A 190 -4.52 3.83 15.68
N ILE A 191 -5.56 4.67 15.55
CA ILE A 191 -5.43 6.13 15.69
C ILE A 191 -4.79 6.47 17.02
N SER A 192 -3.55 6.98 16.95
CA SER A 192 -2.88 7.56 18.10
C SER A 192 -3.56 8.88 18.46
N THR A 193 -4.44 8.87 19.46
CA THR A 193 -5.12 10.09 19.94
C THR A 193 -4.17 11.09 20.63
N SER A 194 -2.87 10.82 20.69
CA SER A 194 -1.88 11.75 21.23
C SER A 194 -1.54 12.86 20.24
N ASN A 195 -2.34 13.93 20.25
CA ASN A 195 -1.99 15.29 19.78
C ASN A 195 -1.08 15.37 18.52
N GLY A 196 -1.44 14.70 17.42
CA GLY A 196 -0.88 14.97 16.09
C GLY A 196 0.18 14.00 15.56
N SER A 197 0.41 12.85 16.19
CA SER A 197 0.93 11.68 15.45
C SER A 197 -0.27 10.94 14.90
N ASP A 198 -0.30 10.58 13.62
CA ASP A 198 -1.41 9.86 12.95
C ASP A 198 -2.52 10.78 12.42
N VAL A 199 -2.13 11.83 11.68
CA VAL A 199 -3.06 12.74 10.99
C VAL A 199 -2.93 12.55 9.48
N ASP A 200 -3.98 11.99 8.91
CA ASP A 200 -4.05 11.75 7.47
C ASP A 200 -4.54 12.96 6.70
N LEU A 201 -4.18 12.99 5.42
CA LEU A 201 -4.66 13.95 4.43
C LEU A 201 -5.43 13.22 3.33
N ILE A 202 -6.72 13.52 3.21
CA ILE A 202 -7.51 13.17 2.03
C ILE A 202 -7.44 14.33 1.03
N THR A 203 -6.94 14.05 -0.18
CA THR A 203 -6.55 15.09 -1.15
C THR A 203 -7.69 15.55 -2.07
N ASP A 204 -8.67 14.67 -2.33
CA ASP A 204 -9.65 14.85 -3.41
C ASP A 204 -11.10 14.47 -3.05
N PHE A 205 -11.42 14.38 -1.75
CA PHE A 205 -12.75 14.00 -1.26
C PHE A 205 -13.88 14.79 -1.94
N LEU A 206 -14.93 14.09 -2.35
CA LEU A 206 -16.16 14.63 -2.94
C LEU A 206 -17.37 14.40 -2.03
N SER A 207 -17.81 15.45 -1.34
CA SER A 207 -18.99 15.41 -0.46
C SER A 207 -20.25 14.91 -1.19
N GLY A 208 -21.00 14.02 -0.54
CA GLY A 208 -22.19 13.36 -1.06
C GLY A 208 -21.89 12.10 -1.90
N THR A 209 -20.65 11.92 -2.35
CA THR A 209 -20.20 10.78 -3.12
C THR A 209 -19.35 9.85 -2.26
N ASP A 210 -18.25 10.37 -1.72
CA ASP A 210 -17.30 9.61 -0.92
C ASP A 210 -17.74 9.49 0.53
N LYS A 211 -17.06 8.60 1.26
CA LYS A 211 -17.31 8.33 2.68
C LYS A 211 -16.03 8.30 3.49
N ILE A 212 -16.08 8.97 4.64
CA ILE A 212 -15.17 8.72 5.74
C ILE A 212 -15.85 7.73 6.67
N VAL A 213 -15.15 6.63 6.94
CA VAL A 213 -15.69 5.49 7.65
C VAL A 213 -14.85 5.21 8.88
N LEU A 214 -15.49 5.19 10.04
CA LEU A 214 -14.85 4.82 11.30
C LEU A 214 -15.17 3.37 11.62
N GLY A 215 -14.14 2.58 11.93
CA GLY A 215 -14.26 1.18 12.35
C GLY A 215 -13.21 0.80 13.40
N GLY A 216 -13.32 -0.42 13.93
CA GLY A 216 -12.41 -0.96 14.96
C GLY A 216 -13.01 -1.01 16.36
N ILE A 217 -12.30 -1.65 17.29
CA ILE A 217 -12.66 -1.67 18.71
C ILE A 217 -12.24 -0.33 19.29
N ALA A 218 -13.20 0.43 19.81
CA ALA A 218 -12.91 1.61 20.61
C ALA A 218 -11.97 1.17 21.78
N PRO A 219 -10.76 1.75 21.96
CA PRO A 219 -9.89 1.45 23.11
C PRO A 219 -10.66 1.37 24.42
N ALA A 220 -10.19 0.55 25.37
CA ALA A 220 -10.88 0.28 26.64
C ALA A 220 -11.15 1.54 27.52
N SER A 221 -10.61 2.70 27.15
CA SER A 221 -10.96 4.02 27.68
C SER A 221 -12.33 4.54 27.22
N PHE A 222 -12.93 3.94 26.20
CA PHE A 222 -14.28 4.22 25.74
C PHE A 222 -15.28 3.34 26.47
N SER A 223 -16.01 3.91 27.43
CA SER A 223 -17.19 3.25 27.99
C SER A 223 -18.34 3.38 26.98
N GLU A 224 -18.75 2.30 26.32
CA GLU A 224 -19.95 2.21 25.45
C GLU A 224 -20.28 3.52 24.70
N ALA A 225 -19.43 3.97 23.78
CA ALA A 225 -19.66 5.24 23.08
C ALA A 225 -20.44 5.04 21.78
N GLN A 226 -21.65 5.63 21.67
CA GLN A 226 -22.19 5.96 20.35
C GLN A 226 -21.40 7.17 19.83
N VAL A 227 -20.73 7.04 18.69
CA VAL A 227 -20.04 8.19 18.09
C VAL A 227 -21.08 9.09 17.45
N THR A 228 -21.34 10.25 18.07
CA THR A 228 -22.21 11.27 17.48
C THR A 228 -21.38 12.18 16.57
N ILE A 229 -21.80 12.32 15.31
CA ILE A 229 -21.19 13.24 14.35
C ILE A 229 -21.80 14.63 14.51
N VAL A 230 -20.98 15.62 14.90
CA VAL A 230 -21.39 17.01 15.09
C VAL A 230 -20.62 17.90 14.10
N ALA A 231 -21.34 18.52 13.16
CA ALA A 231 -20.77 19.60 12.37
C ALA A 231 -20.61 20.84 13.28
N ASP A 232 -19.52 21.60 13.10
CA ASP A 232 -19.13 22.83 13.84
C ASP A 232 -20.12 24.01 13.75
N ASP A 233 -21.41 23.75 13.50
CA ASP A 233 -22.51 24.72 13.41
C ASP A 233 -23.76 24.35 14.24
N ALA A 234 -23.76 23.27 15.03
CA ALA A 234 -24.93 22.91 15.85
C ALA A 234 -24.55 22.47 17.27
N ALA A 235 -25.00 23.24 18.26
CA ALA A 235 -24.92 22.90 19.67
C ALA A 235 -25.98 21.85 20.04
N ALA A 236 -25.52 20.65 20.41
CA ALA A 236 -25.98 19.82 21.55
C ALA A 236 -25.92 18.32 21.24
N ALA A 237 -25.19 17.55 22.05
CA ALA A 237 -25.49 16.15 22.37
C ALA A 237 -24.68 15.69 23.60
N THR A 238 -25.29 14.79 24.36
CA THR A 238 -25.01 14.39 25.75
C THR A 238 -24.05 13.18 25.87
N SER A 239 -23.13 13.21 26.84
CA SER A 239 -22.37 12.10 27.46
C SER A 239 -21.61 11.05 26.62
N GLU A 240 -21.58 11.12 25.30
CA GLU A 240 -20.88 10.14 24.43
C GLU A 240 -19.66 10.74 23.72
N ALA A 241 -18.73 9.90 23.22
CA ALA A 241 -17.62 10.36 22.40
C ALA A 241 -18.13 10.99 21.09
N GLN A 242 -17.51 12.08 20.66
CA GLN A 242 -17.99 12.87 19.53
C GLN A 242 -16.96 12.93 18.41
N LEU A 243 -17.45 12.74 17.19
CA LEU A 243 -16.75 13.16 15.99
C LEU A 243 -17.14 14.61 15.70
N ILE A 244 -16.16 15.50 15.62
CA ILE A 244 -16.42 16.91 15.35
C ILE A 244 -15.76 17.26 14.02
N TYR A 245 -16.56 17.72 13.05
CA TYR A 245 -16.04 18.23 11.80
C TYR A 245 -16.06 19.76 11.80
N SER A 246 -14.88 20.39 11.62
CA SER A 246 -14.75 21.83 11.50
C SER A 246 -14.76 22.28 10.04
N LYS A 247 -15.86 22.93 9.64
CA LYS A 247 -16.03 23.49 8.29
C LYS A 247 -14.94 24.50 7.91
N ALA A 248 -14.41 25.22 8.89
CA ALA A 248 -13.42 26.27 8.65
C ALA A 248 -12.04 25.70 8.27
N SER A 249 -11.70 24.53 8.80
CA SER A 249 -10.38 23.91 8.61
C SER A 249 -10.40 22.70 7.67
N GLY A 250 -11.57 22.08 7.43
CA GLY A 250 -11.66 20.79 6.75
C GLY A 250 -11.25 19.62 7.64
N SER A 251 -10.99 19.88 8.93
CA SER A 251 -10.45 18.91 9.88
C SER A 251 -11.55 18.14 10.61
N VAL A 252 -11.27 16.87 10.88
CA VAL A 252 -12.10 15.99 11.71
C VAL A 252 -11.36 15.70 13.02
N PHE A 253 -12.05 15.93 14.14
CA PHE A 253 -11.54 15.76 15.49
C PHE A 253 -12.30 14.66 16.22
N PHE A 254 -11.60 13.93 17.05
CA PHE A 254 -12.20 12.97 17.96
C PHE A 254 -12.18 13.51 19.39
N ASN A 255 -13.34 13.57 20.05
CA ASN A 255 -13.48 14.08 21.42
C ASN A 255 -14.01 12.99 22.37
N GLU A 256 -13.16 12.57 23.30
CA GLU A 256 -13.43 11.49 24.24
C GLU A 256 -14.28 11.88 25.46
N ASN A 257 -14.36 13.16 25.86
CA ASN A 257 -15.06 13.61 27.08
C ASN A 257 -15.33 15.13 27.07
N ARG A 258 -16.57 15.58 26.84
CA ARG A 258 -16.88 17.04 26.79
C ARG A 258 -17.18 17.64 28.16
N GLY A 259 -16.18 18.32 28.72
CA GLY A 259 -16.30 19.13 29.93
C GLY A 259 -15.89 20.61 29.81
N ALA A 260 -16.02 21.30 28.67
CA ALA A 260 -16.09 22.78 28.59
C ALA A 260 -16.28 23.28 27.14
N ALA A 261 -16.90 24.45 26.99
CA ALA A 261 -16.98 25.20 25.74
C ALA A 261 -15.56 25.59 25.27
N GLY A 262 -15.13 24.98 24.17
CA GLY A 262 -13.78 25.03 23.63
C GLY A 262 -13.49 23.68 22.97
N PHE A 263 -12.59 23.65 21.99
CA PHE A 263 -12.08 22.42 21.37
C PHE A 263 -11.20 21.67 22.42
N GLY A 264 -11.79 21.23 23.52
CA GLY A 264 -11.07 20.57 24.62
C GLY A 264 -10.43 19.26 24.15
N THR A 265 -9.15 19.08 24.52
CA THR A 265 -8.26 17.90 24.57
C THR A 265 -8.34 16.77 23.54
N GLY A 266 -9.22 16.82 22.54
CA GLY A 266 -9.30 15.86 21.45
C GLY A 266 -8.23 16.09 20.37
N GLY A 267 -7.76 15.01 19.75
CA GLY A 267 -6.81 15.05 18.64
C GLY A 267 -7.49 15.22 17.28
N GLU A 268 -6.87 16.01 16.40
CA GLU A 268 -7.13 15.93 14.95
C GLU A 268 -6.60 14.59 14.44
N PHE A 269 -7.34 13.92 13.55
CA PHE A 269 -6.89 12.66 12.95
C PHE A 269 -7.09 12.62 11.42
N VAL A 270 -7.88 13.53 10.85
CA VAL A 270 -8.01 13.69 9.38
C VAL A 270 -8.11 15.15 8.98
N LYS A 271 -7.42 15.49 7.89
CA LYS A 271 -7.62 16.70 7.11
C LYS A 271 -8.22 16.36 5.76
N VAL A 272 -9.27 17.07 5.39
CA VAL A 272 -9.92 16.90 4.09
C VAL A 272 -9.74 18.16 3.25
N GLN A 273 -9.11 17.99 2.10
CA GLN A 273 -8.89 19.08 1.16
C GLN A 273 -10.05 19.22 0.18
N GLY A 274 -10.38 20.46 -0.20
CA GLY A 274 -11.23 20.75 -1.35
C GLY A 274 -12.74 20.57 -1.16
N SER A 275 -13.20 20.05 -0.02
CA SER A 275 -14.61 19.74 0.23
C SER A 275 -15.19 20.33 1.51
N VAL A 276 -16.45 20.73 1.44
CA VAL A 276 -17.25 21.08 2.62
C VAL A 276 -18.07 19.86 3.03
N LEU A 277 -17.68 19.20 4.12
CA LEU A 277 -18.35 17.98 4.58
C LEU A 277 -19.71 18.26 5.25
N THR A 278 -20.56 17.23 5.22
CA THR A 278 -21.88 17.15 5.85
C THR A 278 -21.99 15.86 6.66
N SER A 279 -23.02 15.74 7.49
CA SER A 279 -23.28 14.50 8.23
C SER A 279 -23.46 13.27 7.33
N ASN A 280 -23.82 13.45 6.05
CA ASN A 280 -23.99 12.35 5.12
C ASN A 280 -22.65 11.76 4.67
N ASP A 281 -21.54 12.47 4.83
CA ASP A 281 -20.20 12.04 4.38
C ASP A 281 -19.52 11.06 5.33
N PHE A 282 -20.15 10.80 6.47
CA PHE A 282 -19.62 9.96 7.53
C PHE A 282 -20.48 8.73 7.73
N SER A 283 -19.85 7.60 8.01
CA SER A 283 -20.54 6.42 8.52
C SER A 283 -19.69 5.67 9.54
N ILE A 284 -20.36 4.84 10.34
CA ILE A 284 -19.73 3.98 11.34
C ILE A 284 -19.96 2.55 10.89
N LEU A 285 -18.89 1.75 10.78
CA LEU A 285 -19.03 0.33 10.55
C LEU A 285 -19.38 -0.38 11.86
N PRO A 286 -20.39 -1.28 11.86
CA PRO A 286 -20.59 -2.18 12.98
C PRO A 286 -19.34 -3.07 13.18
N GLU A 287 -19.13 -3.50 14.42
CA GLU A 287 -18.04 -4.38 14.82
C GLU A 287 -17.86 -5.58 13.85
N GLY A 288 -16.65 -5.76 13.31
CA GLY A 288 -16.29 -6.92 12.47
C GLY A 288 -16.61 -6.81 10.97
N ALA A 289 -17.07 -5.67 10.45
CA ALA A 289 -17.52 -5.56 9.06
C ALA A 289 -16.40 -5.60 7.99
N VAL A 290 -15.16 -5.27 8.34
CA VAL A 290 -14.00 -5.38 7.43
C VAL A 290 -12.80 -5.84 8.24
N ALA A 291 -12.47 -7.13 8.17
CA ALA A 291 -11.23 -7.62 8.73
C ALA A 291 -10.07 -6.98 7.95
N SER A 292 -9.17 -6.27 8.63
CA SER A 292 -7.79 -6.21 8.14
C SER A 292 -7.33 -7.67 8.05
N PRO A 293 -6.86 -8.17 6.90
CA PRO A 293 -6.35 -9.53 6.85
C PRO A 293 -5.24 -9.67 7.88
N ALA A 294 -5.27 -10.78 8.63
CA ALA A 294 -4.21 -11.10 9.55
C ALA A 294 -2.90 -11.15 8.76
N ARG A 295 -1.89 -10.42 9.26
CA ARG A 295 -0.50 -10.54 8.81
C ARG A 295 -0.04 -12.00 8.86
#